data_AF-A0A9X3K151-F1
#
_entry.id   AF-A0A9X3K151-F1
#
_cell.length_a   1.000
_cell.length_b   1.000
_cell.length_c   1.000
_cell.angle_alpha   90.00
_cell.angle_beta   90.00
_cell.angle_gamma   90.00
#
_symmetry.space_group_name_H-M   'P 1'
#
loop_
_entity.id
_entity.type
_entity.pdbx_description
1 polymer ?
#
loop_
_entity_poly.entity_id
_entity_poly.type
_entity_poly.pdbx_seq_one_letter_code
_entity_poly.pdbx_strand_id
1 'polypeptide(L)'
;MQAPAPSLAPNAYRTCNACGAKVHREEVHKNRYGQYICKACRSDGVRAVGRHRIGHLVQRMPTALVAFLVVLAVLVVLPLALVLLLELHSYSNAGMLEDLKELLRSINPRVR
;
A
#
# COMPACT_ATOMS: atom_id res chain seq x y z
N MET A 1 9.58 37.06 -47.23
CA MET A 1 8.34 36.83 -46.46
C MET A 1 8.59 35.66 -45.53
N GLN A 2 8.91 35.92 -44.27
CA GLN A 2 9.21 34.88 -43.27
C GLN A 2 7.89 34.37 -42.70
N ALA A 3 7.68 33.06 -42.75
CA ALA A 3 6.52 32.42 -42.13
C ALA A 3 6.59 32.59 -40.60
N PRO A 4 5.50 32.95 -39.91
CA PRO A 4 5.50 33.05 -38.46
C PRO A 4 5.70 31.66 -37.85
N ALA A 5 6.61 31.55 -36.89
CA ALA A 5 6.83 30.35 -36.10
C ALA A 5 5.52 29.91 -35.41
N PRO A 6 5.20 28.61 -35.40
CA PRO A 6 3.98 28.12 -34.77
C PRO A 6 4.05 28.40 -33.26
N SER A 7 3.16 29.27 -32.79
CA SER A 7 2.94 29.53 -31.38
C SER A 7 2.53 28.21 -30.71
N LEU A 8 3.43 27.65 -29.89
CA LEU A 8 3.14 26.51 -29.04
C LEU A 8 2.05 26.92 -28.04
N ALA A 9 0.79 26.68 -28.41
CA ALA A 9 -0.32 26.76 -27.49
C ALA A 9 -0.06 25.77 -26.34
N PRO A 10 -0.26 26.16 -25.06
CA PRO A 10 0.00 25.32 -23.89
C PRO A 10 -0.86 24.04 -23.82
N ASN A 11 -1.75 23.82 -24.80
CA ASN A 11 -2.63 22.67 -24.96
C ASN A 11 -2.23 21.72 -26.09
N ALA A 12 -1.03 21.88 -26.68
CA ALA A 12 -0.55 21.08 -27.80
C ALA A 12 -0.35 19.60 -27.47
N TYR A 13 -0.06 19.28 -26.20
CA TYR A 13 0.20 17.91 -25.75
C TYR A 13 -0.91 17.37 -24.87
N ARG A 14 -1.26 16.09 -25.09
CA ARG A 14 -2.19 15.32 -24.27
C ARG A 14 -1.51 14.02 -23.83
N THR A 15 -1.93 13.51 -22.68
CA THR A 15 -1.40 12.24 -22.17
C THR A 15 -2.29 11.09 -22.64
N CYS A 16 -1.69 10.06 -23.22
CA CYS A 16 -2.42 8.84 -23.55
C CYS A 16 -2.81 8.09 -22.27
N ASN A 17 -4.10 7.80 -22.10
CA ASN A 17 -4.63 7.05 -20.96
C ASN A 17 -4.16 5.59 -20.93
N ALA A 18 -3.64 5.04 -22.05
CA ALA A 18 -3.24 3.64 -22.16
C ALA A 18 -1.77 3.41 -21.76
N CYS A 19 -0.86 4.17 -22.36
CA CYS A 19 0.59 4.04 -22.14
C CYS A 19 1.18 5.16 -21.29
N GLY A 20 0.43 6.22 -20.97
CA GLY A 20 0.93 7.36 -20.20
C GLY A 20 1.86 8.30 -20.98
N ALA A 21 2.14 8.03 -22.26
CA ALA A 21 2.99 8.88 -23.08
C ALA A 21 2.37 10.26 -23.30
N LYS A 22 3.20 11.31 -23.27
CA LYS A 22 2.83 12.65 -23.72
C LYS A 22 2.92 12.67 -25.24
N VAL A 23 1.78 12.84 -25.90
CA VAL A 23 1.64 12.80 -27.35
C VAL A 23 0.98 14.08 -27.83
N HIS A 24 1.30 14.50 -29.06
CA HIS A 24 0.70 15.69 -29.63
C HIS A 24 -0.81 15.50 -29.81
N ARG A 25 -1.61 16.56 -29.70
CA ARG A 25 -3.07 16.50 -29.77
C ARG A 25 -3.58 15.83 -31.06
N GLU A 26 -2.84 15.97 -32.16
CA GLU A 26 -3.15 15.38 -33.46
C GLU A 26 -2.91 13.86 -33.52
N GLU A 27 -2.07 13.34 -32.62
CA GLU A 27 -1.74 11.92 -32.52
C GLU A 27 -2.61 11.19 -31.49
N VAL A 28 -3.55 11.93 -30.89
CA VAL A 28 -4.42 11.45 -29.83
C VAL A 28 -5.86 11.44 -30.31
N HIS A 29 -6.51 10.29 -30.21
CA HIS A 29 -7.92 10.13 -30.46
C HIS A 29 -8.68 10.13 -29.13
N LYS A 30 -9.76 10.91 -29.04
CA LYS A 30 -10.69 10.87 -27.91
C LYS A 30 -11.75 9.81 -28.17
N ASN A 31 -11.82 8.78 -27.33
CA ASN A 31 -12.81 7.70 -27.46
C ASN A 31 -14.22 8.15 -27.00
N ARG A 32 -15.24 7.30 -27.22
CA ARG A 32 -16.62 7.53 -26.76
C ARG A 32 -16.74 7.76 -25.25
N TYR A 33 -15.79 7.25 -24.48
CA TYR A 33 -15.71 7.40 -23.02
C TYR A 33 -14.95 8.66 -22.59
N GLY A 34 -14.57 9.52 -23.52
CA GLY A 34 -13.86 10.77 -23.25
C GLY A 34 -12.38 10.64 -22.93
N GLN A 35 -11.80 9.44 -23.06
CA GLN A 35 -10.40 9.15 -22.79
C GLN A 35 -9.53 9.44 -24.02
N TYR A 36 -8.30 9.89 -23.79
CA TYR A 36 -7.31 10.18 -24.82
C TYR A 36 -6.45 8.94 -25.09
N ILE A 37 -6.42 8.44 -26.33
CA ILE A 37 -5.66 7.24 -26.73
C ILE A 37 -4.76 7.60 -27.92
N CYS A 38 -3.47 7.27 -27.85
CA CYS A 38 -2.54 7.53 -28.96
C CYS A 38 -2.78 6.56 -30.14
N LYS A 39 -2.29 6.95 -31.33
CA LYS A 39 -2.39 6.11 -32.55
C LYS A 39 -1.77 4.71 -32.37
N ALA A 40 -0.64 4.60 -31.69
CA ALA A 40 0.01 3.31 -31.42
C ALA A 40 -0.89 2.37 -30.58
N CYS A 41 -1.41 2.85 -29.44
CA CYS A 41 -2.32 2.03 -28.63
C CYS A 41 -3.62 1.71 -29.36
N ARG A 42 -4.07 2.58 -30.28
CA ARG A 42 -5.23 2.31 -31.13
C ARG A 42 -4.94 1.21 -32.16
N SER A 43 -3.77 1.21 -32.79
CA SER A 43 -3.36 0.15 -33.73
C SER A 43 -3.19 -1.19 -33.02
N ASP A 44 -2.80 -1.18 -31.75
CA ASP A 44 -2.71 -2.38 -30.90
C ASP A 44 -4.09 -2.90 -30.44
N GLY A 45 -5.19 -2.26 -30.84
CA GLY A 45 -6.56 -2.67 -30.49
C GLY A 45 -7.09 -2.12 -29.17
N VAL A 46 -6.37 -1.21 -28.49
CA VAL A 46 -6.82 -0.62 -27.23
C VAL A 46 -7.89 0.44 -27.50
N ARG A 47 -9.16 0.09 -27.27
CA ARG A 47 -10.33 0.99 -27.51
C ARG A 47 -10.75 1.77 -26.26
N ALA A 48 -10.52 1.21 -25.08
CA ALA A 48 -10.81 1.83 -23.80
C ALA A 48 -9.83 1.32 -22.76
N VAL A 49 -9.36 2.22 -21.91
CA VAL A 49 -8.46 1.86 -20.83
C VAL A 49 -9.29 1.89 -19.55
N GLY A 50 -9.74 0.72 -19.09
CA GLY A 50 -10.46 0.57 -17.81
C GLY A 50 -9.61 0.90 -16.58
N ARG A 51 -8.38 1.43 -16.78
CA ARG A 51 -7.32 1.54 -15.77
C ARG A 51 -7.44 2.74 -14.82
N HIS A 52 -8.39 3.66 -15.06
CA HIS A 52 -8.68 4.74 -14.09
C HIS A 52 -9.61 4.32 -12.94
N ARG A 53 -10.11 3.07 -12.92
CA ARG A 53 -10.88 2.56 -11.78
C ARG A 53 -10.03 2.02 -10.63
N ILE A 54 -8.70 1.93 -10.75
CA ILE A 54 -7.87 1.43 -9.63
C ILE A 54 -7.23 2.59 -8.88
N GLY A 55 -6.70 3.60 -9.60
CA GLY A 55 -6.11 4.80 -8.98
C GLY A 55 -7.13 5.63 -8.19
N HIS A 56 -8.35 5.82 -8.72
CA HIS A 56 -9.41 6.52 -7.99
C HIS A 56 -10.14 5.67 -6.95
N LEU A 57 -10.04 4.34 -6.98
CA LEU A 57 -10.66 3.48 -5.96
C LEU A 57 -9.79 3.42 -4.70
N VAL A 58 -8.46 3.49 -4.85
CA VAL A 58 -7.53 3.69 -3.73
C VAL A 58 -7.72 5.08 -3.09
N GLN A 59 -7.99 6.13 -3.87
CA GLN A 59 -8.32 7.46 -3.34
C GLN A 59 -9.76 7.60 -2.80
N ARG A 60 -10.64 6.61 -3.04
CA ARG A 60 -12.06 6.64 -2.65
C ARG A 60 -12.44 5.47 -1.75
N MET A 61 -11.46 4.77 -1.18
CA MET A 61 -11.70 4.09 0.08
C MET A 61 -11.97 5.18 1.11
N PRO A 62 -13.13 5.17 1.80
CA PRO A 62 -13.36 6.15 2.84
C PRO A 62 -12.22 5.99 3.84
N THR A 63 -11.47 7.05 4.10
CA THR A 63 -10.37 7.07 5.04
C THR A 63 -10.77 6.45 6.38
N ALA A 64 -12.07 6.59 6.73
CA ALA A 64 -12.72 5.92 7.85
C ALA A 64 -12.65 4.38 7.83
N LEU A 65 -12.83 3.71 6.68
CA LEU A 65 -12.74 2.25 6.58
C LEU A 65 -11.29 1.75 6.71
N VAL A 66 -10.34 2.47 6.10
CA VAL A 66 -8.91 2.15 6.28
C VAL A 66 -8.50 2.35 7.74
N ALA A 67 -8.88 3.49 8.34
CA ALA A 67 -8.65 3.75 9.76
C ALA A 67 -9.32 2.68 10.64
N PHE A 68 -10.56 2.29 10.34
CA PHE A 68 -11.27 1.24 11.07
C PHE A 68 -10.55 -0.11 11.01
N LEU A 69 -10.10 -0.53 9.82
CA LEU A 69 -9.34 -1.77 9.67
C LEU A 69 -7.99 -1.73 10.41
N VAL A 70 -7.30 -0.59 10.39
CA VAL A 70 -6.06 -0.40 11.14
C VAL A 70 -6.31 -0.48 12.65
N VAL A 71 -7.34 0.20 13.15
CA VAL A 71 -7.72 0.14 14.58
C VAL A 71 -8.09 -1.28 14.97
N LEU A 72 -8.87 -1.99 14.15
CA LEU A 72 -9.23 -3.38 14.38
C LEU A 72 -7.98 -4.28 14.45
N ALA A 73 -7.05 -4.10 13.50
CA ALA A 73 -5.80 -4.86 13.49
C ALA A 73 -4.97 -4.59 14.75
N VAL A 74 -4.85 -3.34 15.18
CA VAL A 74 -4.15 -2.98 16.43
C VAL A 74 -4.85 -3.61 17.64
N LEU A 75 -6.18 -3.55 17.72
CA LEU A 75 -6.96 -4.15 18.81
C LEU A 75 -6.82 -5.67 18.91
N VAL A 76 -6.49 -6.36 17.83
CA VAL A 76 -6.29 -7.82 17.84
C VAL A 76 -4.83 -8.19 18.04
N VAL A 77 -3.92 -7.53 17.32
CA VAL A 77 -2.48 -7.85 17.33
C VAL A 77 -1.84 -7.44 18.66
N LEU A 78 -2.23 -6.29 19.22
CA LEU A 78 -1.66 -5.79 20.47
C LEU A 78 -1.92 -6.72 21.67
N PRO A 79 -3.16 -7.16 21.97
CA PRO A 79 -3.39 -8.08 23.08
C PRO A 79 -2.77 -9.45 22.81
N LEU A 80 -2.75 -9.92 21.55
CA LEU A 80 -2.08 -11.17 21.22
C LEU A 80 -0.59 -11.12 21.54
N ALA A 81 0.08 -10.03 21.15
CA ALA A 81 1.49 -9.80 21.46
C ALA A 81 1.73 -9.68 22.98
N LEU A 82 0.81 -9.02 23.70
CA LEU A 82 0.89 -8.90 25.16
C LEU A 82 0.77 -10.26 25.86
N VAL A 83 -0.17 -11.11 25.45
CA VAL A 83 -0.33 -12.47 25.99
C VAL A 83 0.93 -13.28 25.74
N LEU A 84 1.47 -13.23 24.52
CA LEU A 84 2.71 -13.94 24.17
C LEU A 84 3.91 -13.48 25.04
N LEU A 85 4.02 -12.17 25.28
CA LEU A 85 5.04 -11.60 26.16
C LEU A 85 4.87 -12.04 27.62
N LEU A 86 3.63 -12.11 28.11
CA LEU A 86 3.35 -12.57 29.47
C LEU A 86 3.67 -14.05 29.65
N GLU A 87 3.34 -14.89 28.67
CA GLU A 87 3.72 -16.30 28.69
C GLU A 87 5.24 -16.47 28.69
N LEU A 88 5.95 -15.71 27.85
CA LEU A 88 7.41 -15.75 27.80
C LEU A 88 8.03 -15.30 29.13
N HIS A 89 7.47 -14.28 29.76
CA HIS A 89 7.95 -13.79 31.05
C HIS A 89 7.64 -14.77 32.18
N SER A 90 6.44 -15.37 32.18
CA SER A 90 6.06 -16.43 33.13
C SER A 90 6.98 -17.64 33.02
N TYR A 91 7.29 -18.07 31.79
CA TYR A 91 8.22 -19.16 31.53
C TYR A 91 9.63 -18.85 32.07
N SER A 92 10.14 -17.64 31.80
CA SER A 92 11.43 -17.20 32.31
C SER A 92 11.48 -17.13 33.84
N ASN A 93 10.40 -16.66 34.47
CA ASN A 93 10.33 -16.53 35.93
C ASN A 93 10.20 -17.89 36.62
N ALA A 94 9.46 -18.84 36.00
CA ALA A 94 9.35 -20.20 36.50
C ALA A 94 10.70 -20.93 36.49
N GLY A 95 11.49 -20.76 35.43
CA GLY A 95 12.85 -21.33 35.34
C GLY A 95 13.77 -20.80 36.44
N MET A 96 13.86 -19.48 36.61
CA MET A 96 14.66 -18.87 37.69
C MET A 96 14.25 -19.32 39.09
N LEU A 97 12.95 -19.57 39.31
CA LEU A 97 12.45 -19.95 40.62
C LEU A 97 12.83 -21.39 40.99
N GLU A 98 12.90 -22.29 40.02
CA GLU A 98 13.42 -23.65 40.23
C GLU A 98 14.93 -23.63 40.47
N ASP A 99 15.70 -22.86 39.70
CA ASP A 99 17.14 -22.68 39.93
C ASP A 99 17.42 -22.09 41.33
N LEU A 100 16.62 -21.11 41.76
CA LEU A 100 16.73 -20.53 43.10
C LEU A 100 16.39 -21.55 44.20
N LYS A 101 15.35 -22.37 44.02
CA LYS A 101 15.03 -23.44 44.97
C LYS A 101 16.15 -24.47 45.05
N GLU A 102 16.79 -24.79 43.94
CA GLU A 102 17.91 -25.73 43.89
C GLU A 102 19.15 -25.17 44.60
N LEU A 103 19.45 -23.88 44.41
CA LEU A 103 20.49 -23.18 45.17
C LEU A 103 20.18 -23.11 46.67
N LEU A 104 18.93 -22.84 47.05
CA LEU A 104 18.55 -22.84 48.47
C LEU A 104 18.65 -24.25 49.10
N ARG A 105 18.30 -25.30 48.35
CA ARG A 105 18.48 -26.70 48.79
C ARG A 105 19.95 -27.08 48.96
N SER A 106 20.83 -26.60 48.08
CA SER A 106 22.26 -26.89 48.17
C SER A 106 22.93 -26.16 49.34
N ILE A 107 22.49 -24.92 49.63
CA ILE A 107 23.01 -24.12 50.75
C ILE A 107 22.48 -24.63 52.10
N ASN A 108 21.24 -25.11 52.16
CA ASN A 108 20.61 -25.53 53.42
C ASN A 108 20.14 -26.99 53.40
N PRO A 109 21.06 -27.97 53.56
CA PRO A 109 20.72 -29.39 53.57
C PRO A 109 19.87 -29.85 54.77
N ARG A 110 19.55 -28.94 55.71
CA ARG A 110 18.74 -29.23 56.91
C ARG A 110 17.24 -28.94 56.73
N VAL A 111 16.81 -28.31 55.65
CA VAL A 111 15.38 -28.17 55.32
C VAL A 111 14.96 -29.42 54.56
N ARG A 112 14.68 -30.49 55.30
CA ARG A 112 14.07 -31.72 54.80
C ARG A 112 12.76 -31.96 55.52
#